data_AF-A0A076N4R2-F1
#
_entry.id   AF-A0A076N4R2-F1
#
_cell.length_a   1.000
_cell.length_b   1.000
_cell.length_c   1.000
_cell.angle_alpha   90.00
_cell.angle_beta   90.00
_cell.angle_gamma   90.00
#
_symmetry.space_group_name_H-M   'P 1'
#
loop_
_entity.id
_entity.type
_entity.pdbx_description
1 polymer ?
#
loop_
_entity_poly.entity_id
_entity_poly.type
_entity_poly.pdbx_seq_one_letter_code
_entity_poly.pdbx_strand_id
1 'polypeptide(L)'
;MLDRDTIVGPLQTSVQRRLDDLARSVDLADREQAADLAAREIPLLVEALRATLATHAPDARGHCPVCRSRTSRLLFRRRGRTPCRAYLAAQLSLGPAIEDVVRPRAKHLRRRRTASLSPLG
;
A
#
# COMPACT_ATOMS: atom_id res chain seq x y z
N MET A 1 28.91 -8.21 -15.78
CA MET A 1 27.74 -7.58 -15.12
C MET A 1 26.76 -8.69 -14.84
N LEU A 2 26.67 -9.16 -13.59
CA LEU A 2 25.66 -10.16 -13.21
C LEU A 2 24.30 -9.48 -13.35
N ASP A 3 23.52 -10.01 -14.26
CA ASP A 3 22.30 -9.41 -14.75
C ASP A 3 21.28 -9.37 -13.60
N ARG A 4 20.81 -8.18 -13.24
CA ARG A 4 19.90 -7.95 -12.11
C ARG A 4 18.66 -8.85 -12.19
N ASP A 5 18.28 -9.21 -13.41
CA ASP A 5 17.15 -10.08 -13.73
C ASP A 5 17.37 -11.52 -13.26
N THR A 6 18.61 -12.00 -13.19
CA THR A 6 18.95 -13.37 -12.73
C THR A 6 18.79 -13.57 -11.23
N ILE A 7 18.83 -12.50 -10.42
CA ILE A 7 18.66 -12.59 -8.96
C ILE A 7 17.25 -12.15 -8.54
N VAL A 8 16.72 -11.09 -9.16
CA VAL A 8 15.40 -10.55 -8.80
C VAL A 8 14.27 -11.47 -9.27
N GLY A 9 14.40 -12.06 -10.47
CA GLY A 9 13.40 -12.98 -11.02
C GLY A 9 13.15 -14.21 -10.13
N PRO A 10 14.18 -14.94 -9.68
CA PRO A 10 14.01 -16.10 -8.80
C PRO A 10 13.46 -15.74 -7.41
N LEU A 11 13.93 -14.65 -6.80
CA LEU A 11 13.42 -14.22 -5.49
C LEU A 11 11.94 -13.86 -5.56
N GLN A 12 11.56 -13.03 -6.54
CA GLN A 12 10.16 -12.64 -6.75
C GLN A 12 9.27 -13.87 -6.99
N THR A 13 9.73 -14.80 -7.83
CA THR A 13 9.00 -16.03 -8.14
C THR A 13 8.83 -16.92 -6.90
N SER A 14 9.88 -17.06 -6.08
CA SER A 14 9.84 -17.85 -4.86
C SER A 14 8.86 -17.27 -3.84
N VAL A 15 8.88 -15.96 -3.62
CA VAL A 15 7.95 -15.28 -2.71
C VAL A 15 6.51 -15.44 -3.19
N GLN A 16 6.25 -15.19 -4.49
CA GLN A 16 4.91 -15.32 -5.04
C GLN A 16 4.38 -16.75 -4.92
N ARG A 17 5.22 -17.74 -5.23
CA ARG A 17 4.85 -19.16 -5.08
C ARG A 17 4.47 -19.50 -3.65
N ARG A 18 5.23 -19.03 -2.65
CA ARG A 18 4.90 -19.28 -1.23
C ARG A 18 3.54 -18.69 -0.85
N LEU A 19 3.21 -17.49 -1.34
CA LEU A 19 1.91 -16.87 -1.11
C LEU A 19 0.78 -17.66 -1.78
N ASP A 20 1.00 -18.12 -3.01
CA ASP A 20 0.02 -18.95 -3.75
C ASP A 20 -0.17 -20.32 -3.09
N ASP A 21 0.90 -20.92 -2.57
CA ASP A 21 0.84 -22.18 -1.80
C ASP A 21 0.01 -22.01 -0.53
N LEU A 22 0.23 -20.94 0.24
CA LEU A 22 -0.56 -20.66 1.44
C LEU A 22 -2.05 -20.46 1.13
N ALA A 23 -2.36 -19.76 0.04
CA ALA A 23 -3.75 -19.58 -0.40
C ALA A 23 -4.40 -20.93 -0.75
N ARG A 24 -3.71 -21.78 -1.54
CA ARG A 24 -4.20 -23.10 -1.92
C ARG A 24 -4.35 -24.05 -0.73
N SER A 25 -3.45 -23.98 0.25
CA SER A 25 -3.51 -24.84 1.44
C SER A 25 -4.77 -24.59 2.26
N VAL A 26 -5.28 -23.37 2.30
CA VAL A 26 -6.55 -23.06 2.98
C VAL A 26 -7.75 -23.65 2.23
N ASP A 27 -7.74 -23.65 0.90
CA ASP A 27 -8.84 -24.18 0.09
C ASP A 27 -8.97 -25.71 0.17
N LEU A 28 -7.87 -26.40 0.47
CA LEU A 28 -7.80 -27.87 0.56
C LEU A 28 -7.96 -28.40 1.99
N ALA A 29 -7.79 -27.55 2.99
CA ALA A 29 -7.80 -27.94 4.40
C ALA A 29 -9.22 -28.11 4.93
N ASP A 30 -9.43 -29.09 5.81
CA ASP A 30 -10.60 -29.10 6.67
C ASP A 30 -10.52 -27.94 7.69
N ARG A 31 -11.61 -27.72 8.43
CA ARG A 31 -11.72 -26.57 9.34
C ARG A 31 -10.65 -26.56 10.45
N GLU A 32 -10.29 -27.73 10.96
CA GLU A 32 -9.30 -27.85 12.04
C GLU A 32 -7.90 -27.60 11.49
N GLN A 33 -7.57 -28.23 10.35
CA GLN A 33 -6.34 -28.01 9.62
C GLN A 33 -6.15 -26.54 9.20
N ALA A 34 -7.22 -25.88 8.76
CA ALA A 34 -7.20 -24.48 8.38
C ALA A 34 -6.93 -23.57 9.59
N ALA A 35 -7.52 -23.87 10.76
CA ALA A 35 -7.29 -23.11 12.00
C ALA A 35 -5.83 -23.26 12.47
N ASP A 36 -5.32 -24.48 12.44
CA ASP A 36 -3.92 -24.79 12.77
C ASP A 36 -2.93 -24.12 11.81
N LEU A 37 -3.23 -24.14 10.51
CA LEU A 37 -2.44 -23.46 9.49
C LEU A 37 -2.44 -21.95 9.72
N ALA A 38 -3.62 -21.36 9.94
CA ALA A 38 -3.76 -19.94 10.23
C ALA A 38 -2.97 -19.52 11.49
N ALA A 39 -3.05 -20.30 12.56
CA ALA A 39 -2.34 -20.04 13.81
C ALA A 39 -0.81 -20.00 13.62
N ARG A 40 -0.28 -20.82 12.71
CA ARG A 40 1.16 -20.86 12.39
C ARG A 40 1.59 -19.77 11.41
N GLU A 41 0.79 -19.54 10.35
CA GLU A 41 1.23 -18.72 9.21
C GLU A 41 0.88 -17.23 9.37
N ILE A 42 -0.22 -16.87 10.05
CA ILE A 42 -0.59 -15.45 10.25
C ILE A 42 0.52 -14.68 10.98
N PRO A 43 1.11 -15.17 12.09
CA PRO A 43 2.20 -14.45 12.76
C PRO A 43 3.38 -14.17 11.83
N LEU A 44 3.78 -15.15 11.02
CA LEU A 44 4.87 -15.02 10.06
C LEU A 44 4.57 -13.97 8.99
N LEU A 45 3.35 -13.96 8.45
CA LEU A 45 2.90 -12.96 7.47
C LEU A 45 2.87 -11.55 8.08
N VAL A 46 2.41 -11.41 9.32
CA VAL A 46 2.40 -10.13 10.04
C VAL A 46 3.81 -9.63 10.27
N GLU A 47 4.74 -10.49 10.69
CA GLU A 47 6.15 -10.13 10.88
C GLU A 47 6.82 -9.72 9.57
N ALA A 48 6.62 -10.49 8.50
CA ALA A 48 7.16 -10.17 7.17
C ALA A 48 6.62 -8.82 6.66
N LEU A 49 5.33 -8.55 6.84
CA LEU A 49 4.73 -7.28 6.48
C LEU A 49 5.28 -6.13 7.32
N ARG A 50 5.40 -6.29 8.65
CA ARG A 50 6.00 -5.29 9.55
C ARG A 50 7.44 -4.98 9.17
N ALA A 51 8.26 -6.00 8.92
CA ALA A 51 9.64 -5.84 8.48
C ALA A 51 9.72 -5.07 7.15
N THR A 52 8.84 -5.41 6.19
CA THR A 52 8.76 -4.71 4.91
C THR A 52 8.35 -3.24 5.10
N LEU A 53 7.31 -2.97 5.89
CA LEU A 53 6.81 -1.61 6.16
C LEU A 53 7.75 -0.75 7.01
N ALA A 54 8.61 -1.36 7.84
CA ALA A 54 9.63 -0.66 8.62
C ALA A 54 10.61 0.09 7.70
N THR A 55 10.99 -0.50 6.56
CA THR A 55 11.82 0.18 5.55
C THR A 55 11.14 1.41 4.93
N HIS A 56 9.81 1.47 5.04
CA HIS A 56 8.97 2.53 4.52
C HIS A 56 8.54 3.56 5.58
N ALA A 57 8.97 3.42 6.84
CA ALA A 57 8.58 4.28 7.93
C ALA A 57 8.79 5.77 7.58
N PRO A 58 7.79 6.65 7.79
CA PRO A 58 7.95 8.08 7.59
C PRO A 58 9.07 8.66 8.46
N ASP A 59 9.87 9.56 7.90
CA ASP A 59 10.85 10.34 8.65
C ASP A 59 10.16 11.35 9.59
N ALA A 60 10.96 12.10 10.38
CA ALA A 60 10.47 13.14 11.28
C ALA A 60 9.64 14.24 10.56
N ARG A 61 9.69 14.33 9.23
CA ARG A 61 8.93 15.28 8.40
C ARG A 61 7.70 14.62 7.78
N GLY A 62 7.41 13.36 8.09
CA GLY A 62 6.29 12.59 7.56
C GLY A 62 6.50 12.04 6.15
N HIS A 63 7.74 11.95 5.65
CA HIS A 63 8.03 11.44 4.31
C HIS A 63 8.67 10.05 4.33
N CYS A 64 8.21 9.15 3.46
CA CYS A 64 8.86 7.87 3.27
C CYS A 64 10.17 8.02 2.46
N PRO A 65 11.33 7.59 2.97
CA PRO A 65 12.62 7.75 2.29
C PRO A 65 12.70 6.94 0.98
N VAL A 66 12.09 5.74 0.95
CA VAL A 66 12.09 4.85 -0.21
C VAL A 66 11.24 5.41 -1.35
N CYS A 67 10.01 5.88 -1.06
CA CYS A 67 9.15 6.46 -2.09
C CYS A 67 9.65 7.83 -2.59
N ARG A 68 10.23 8.64 -1.69
CA ARG A 68 10.76 9.96 -2.02
C ARG A 68 11.98 9.87 -2.94
N SER A 69 12.94 8.98 -2.65
CA SER A 69 14.17 8.82 -3.46
C SER A 69 13.89 8.36 -4.90
N ARG A 70 12.79 7.64 -5.13
CA ARG A 70 12.32 7.24 -6.47
C ARG A 70 11.69 8.40 -7.24
N THR A 71 10.99 9.28 -6.53
CA THR A 71 10.23 10.40 -7.13
C THR A 71 11.11 11.63 -7.35
N SER A 72 12.10 11.88 -6.49
CA SER A 72 13.06 12.98 -6.62
C SER A 72 13.96 12.86 -7.85
N ARG A 73 14.16 11.64 -8.36
CA ARG A 73 14.90 11.38 -9.61
C ARG A 73 14.10 11.71 -10.86
N LEU A 74 12.77 11.83 -10.77
CA LEU A 74 11.91 11.84 -11.95
C LEU A 74 11.38 13.22 -12.34
N LEU A 75 10.99 14.14 -11.45
CA LEU A 75 10.45 15.44 -11.90
C LEU A 75 10.53 16.61 -10.89
N PHE A 76 10.91 17.78 -11.40
CA PHE A 76 10.83 19.15 -10.86
C PHE A 76 9.40 19.64 -10.50
N ARG A 77 8.44 18.75 -10.23
CA ARG A 77 7.06 19.13 -9.87
C ARG A 77 6.83 18.98 -8.38
N ARG A 78 6.61 20.12 -7.70
CA ARG A 78 6.03 20.22 -6.35
C ARG A 78 4.84 19.26 -6.25
N ARG A 79 5.04 18.11 -5.58
CA ARG A 79 3.94 17.21 -5.22
C ARG A 79 3.59 17.42 -3.76
N GLY A 80 2.29 17.60 -3.50
CA GLY A 80 1.74 17.61 -2.15
C GLY A 80 2.03 16.31 -1.41
N ARG A 81 1.63 16.26 -0.12
CA ARG A 81 1.85 15.14 0.80
C ARG A 81 1.15 13.87 0.28
N THR A 82 1.76 13.14 -0.64
CA THR A 82 1.25 11.83 -1.08
C THR A 82 1.63 10.79 -0.04
N PRO A 83 0.70 9.91 0.39
CA PRO A 83 1.00 8.87 1.36
C PRO A 83 2.06 7.90 0.82
N CYS A 84 2.76 7.21 1.72
CA CYS A 84 3.70 6.16 1.34
C CYS A 84 2.97 5.07 0.54
N ARG A 85 3.52 4.69 -0.62
CA ARG A 85 2.88 3.70 -1.51
C ARG A 85 2.71 2.33 -0.85
N ALA A 86 3.68 1.88 -0.05
CA ALA A 86 3.62 0.59 0.63
C ALA A 86 2.51 0.56 1.70
N TYR A 87 2.45 1.56 2.57
CA TYR A 87 1.38 1.71 3.56
C TYR A 87 0.01 1.87 2.90
N LEU A 88 -0.09 2.63 1.81
CA LEU A 88 -1.35 2.76 1.06
C LEU A 88 -1.80 1.41 0.48
N ALA A 89 -0.89 0.65 -0.13
CA ALA A 89 -1.20 -0.67 -0.66
C ALA A 89 -1.66 -1.62 0.46
N ALA A 90 -0.93 -1.66 1.58
CA ALA A 90 -1.31 -2.47 2.74
C ALA A 90 -2.70 -2.10 3.27
N GLN A 91 -3.01 -0.80 3.41
CA GLN A 91 -4.33 -0.33 3.83
C GLN A 91 -5.45 -0.78 2.88
N LEU A 92 -5.22 -0.72 1.57
CA LEU A 92 -6.21 -1.12 0.58
C LEU A 92 -6.43 -2.63 0.56
N SER A 93 -5.38 -3.42 0.81
CA SER A 93 -5.44 -4.89 0.81
C SER A 93 -5.99 -5.48 2.10
N LEU A 94 -5.60 -4.93 3.26
CA LEU A 94 -6.08 -5.38 4.57
C LEU A 94 -7.44 -4.78 4.93
N GLY A 95 -7.84 -3.72 4.22
CA GLY A 95 -8.97 -2.88 4.61
C GLY A 95 -8.62 -1.97 5.77
N PRO A 96 -9.53 -1.05 6.14
CA PRO A 96 -9.42 -0.34 7.40
C PRO A 96 -9.46 -1.36 8.53
N ALA A 97 -8.57 -1.19 9.53
CA ALA A 97 -8.85 -1.74 10.84
C ALA A 97 -10.28 -1.29 11.19
N ILE A 98 -11.15 -2.25 11.50
CA ILE A 98 -12.52 -1.94 11.92
C ILE A 98 -12.37 -0.91 13.06
N GLU A 99 -12.89 0.30 12.82
CA GLU A 99 -12.72 1.55 13.60
C GLU A 99 -11.48 2.40 13.32
N ASP A 100 -11.38 2.95 12.10
CA ASP A 100 -11.13 4.39 11.97
C ASP A 100 -11.67 4.88 10.62
N VAL A 101 -12.91 5.37 10.65
CA VAL A 101 -13.49 6.15 9.56
C VAL A 101 -12.70 7.45 9.48
N VAL A 102 -11.62 7.45 8.68
CA VAL A 102 -11.07 8.68 8.13
C VAL A 102 -12.16 9.26 7.25
N ARG A 103 -13.00 10.13 7.86
CA ARG A 103 -13.92 11.00 7.13
C ARG A 103 -13.09 11.66 6.02
N PRO A 104 -13.47 11.53 4.74
CA PRO A 104 -12.87 12.36 3.71
C PRO A 104 -13.12 13.81 4.12
N ARG A 105 -12.04 14.57 4.38
CA ARG A 105 -12.13 16.02 4.56
C ARG A 105 -12.89 16.59 3.37
N ALA A 106 -13.90 17.39 3.68
CA ALA A 106 -14.97 17.83 2.81
C ALA A 106 -14.52 18.22 1.40
N LYS A 107 -15.27 17.66 0.44
CA LYS A 107 -15.59 18.12 -0.92
C LYS A 107 -14.90 19.42 -1.34
N HIS A 108 -14.07 19.33 -2.39
CA HIS A 108 -13.80 20.47 -3.26
C HIS A 108 -15.15 21.08 -3.68
N LEU A 109 -15.49 22.23 -3.11
CA LEU A 109 -16.54 23.08 -3.63
C LEU A 109 -16.15 23.41 -5.06
N ARG A 110 -16.78 22.70 -6.01
CA ARG A 110 -16.82 23.09 -7.41
C ARG A 110 -17.36 24.52 -7.40
N ARG A 111 -16.47 25.49 -7.62
CA ARG A 111 -16.79 26.86 -8.00
C ARG A 111 -17.53 26.79 -9.34
N ARG A 112 -18.82 26.49 -9.30
CA ARG A 112 -19.71 26.69 -10.45
C ARG A 112 -19.89 28.19 -10.60
N ARG A 113 -19.41 28.69 -11.73
CA ARG A 113 -19.64 30.04 -12.28
C ARG A 113 -21.09 30.45 -12.07
N THR A 114 -21.33 31.51 -11.31
CA THR A 114 -22.43 32.43 -11.59
C THR A 114 -21.84 33.57 -12.41
N ALA A 115 -21.89 33.41 -13.74
CA ALA A 115 -21.97 34.57 -14.60
C ALA A 115 -23.41 35.08 -14.44
N SER A 116 -23.63 35.90 -13.41
CA SER A 116 -24.81 36.75 -13.36
C SER A 116 -24.54 37.92 -14.29
N LEU A 117 -25.09 37.83 -15.50
CA LEU A 117 -25.49 39.00 -16.27
C LEU A 117 -26.22 39.95 -15.33
N SER A 118 -25.81 41.21 -15.32
CA SER A 118 -26.63 42.30 -14.80
C SER A 118 -26.75 43.37 -15.89
N PRO A 119 -27.93 43.99 -15.99
CA PRO A 119 -28.35 44.77 -17.14
C PRO A 119 -27.81 46.20 -17.03
N LEU A 120 -27.56 46.84 -18.17
CA LEU A 120 -27.42 48.29 -18.24
C LEU A 120 -28.20 48.78 -19.45
N GLY A 121 -29.17 49.64 -19.14
CA GLY A 121 -29.74 50.75 -19.92
C GLY A 121 -29.78 50.62 -21.42
#